data_AF-A0A1G0NU93-F1
#
_entry.id   AF-A0A1G0NU93-F1
#
_cell.length_a   1.000
_cell.length_b   1.000
_cell.length_c   1.000
_cell.angle_alpha   90.00
_cell.angle_beta   90.00
_cell.angle_gamma   90.00
#
_symmetry.space_group_name_H-M   'P 1'
#
loop_
_entity.id
_entity.type
_entity.pdbx_description
1 polymer ?
#
loop_
_entity_poly.entity_id
_entity_poly.type
_entity_poly.pdbx_seq_one_letter_code
_entity_poly.pdbx_strand_id
1 'polypeptide(L)'
;MRKSFLLLSAAIVVLSSLAVAQRPQKVIGAGEGAANFRTPFVQAAGTTRLLHKDTTYILTGWYFVDSLASMTIQPGTLILGDSASGGTLIVRRGAKILAAGTASQPIVFTSRKAAGQRRPGDWGGIIVLGSAPSNKPTTQQVEGGFGTIPNTAAMYGGTNPDDSSGVLQYVRIEFGGIAFSQDNEVNGLTFGAVGRKTVVDHIQVSFANDDDFEFFGGNVQAKYLIGWRSLDDCFDTDFGFSGKLQFVLEKRDPTIFDASASGSSNGFESDNEGSSPYAAQPRTSPRFSNMTIIGPAADSAAANALNAKWDFTSMLRRATELSIYNSALVGWKKGINLRDTLTQRAAIDGRLEIRNTSIAVPTTPLLTSTSPATGDIAGFNVTNWFNTPSFNNHGSTVRQATDIVPLTAFNLSNSFDPVPAAAGELATAGTSYTTGRLAGDTWFTAVSYRGAFDPSKPMSQQWTAGWSNFDPQTTDYANGVTAVSESKNELPLEFALDQNYPNPFNPTTTITYSIANAATVRLTVFNVLGQKVATLVDVKQGAGKHNVAFDASELTSGTYIYTLKVDGAQAARKMVLVK
;
A
#
# COMPACT_ATOMS: atom_id res chain seq x y z
N MET A 1 44.73 46.01 -44.62
CA MET A 1 44.19 45.63 -43.30
C MET A 1 42.74 46.09 -43.21
N ARG A 2 41.78 45.19 -43.37
CA ARG A 2 40.33 45.49 -43.27
C ARG A 2 39.81 44.86 -41.97
N LYS A 3 39.27 45.68 -41.08
CA LYS A 3 38.47 45.24 -39.91
C LYS A 3 37.00 45.29 -40.33
N SER A 4 36.36 44.13 -40.39
CA SER A 4 34.91 44.03 -40.61
C SER A 4 34.20 43.93 -39.26
N PHE A 5 33.28 44.86 -39.02
CA PHE A 5 32.30 44.82 -37.93
C PHE A 5 31.18 43.84 -38.29
N LEU A 6 30.92 42.85 -37.43
CA LEU A 6 29.69 42.04 -37.49
C LEU A 6 28.63 42.71 -36.62
N LEU A 7 27.48 43.04 -37.21
CA LEU A 7 26.27 43.47 -36.53
C LEU A 7 25.58 42.24 -35.92
N LEU A 8 25.37 42.26 -34.60
CA LEU A 8 24.63 41.26 -33.84
C LEU A 8 23.15 41.67 -33.81
N SER A 9 22.27 40.93 -34.50
CA SER A 9 20.81 41.08 -34.36
C SER A 9 20.32 40.24 -33.18
N ALA A 10 19.85 40.88 -32.12
CA ALA A 10 19.23 40.22 -30.98
C ALA A 10 17.80 39.77 -31.33
N ALA A 11 17.55 38.46 -31.31
CA ALA A 11 16.20 37.90 -31.28
C ALA A 11 15.79 37.71 -29.82
N ILE A 12 14.89 38.57 -29.33
CA ILE A 12 14.23 38.37 -28.03
C ILE A 12 13.20 37.25 -28.22
N VAL A 13 13.50 36.06 -27.72
CA VAL A 13 12.51 34.99 -27.55
C VAL A 13 11.79 35.25 -26.24
N VAL A 14 10.57 35.79 -26.31
CA VAL A 14 9.65 35.81 -25.16
C VAL A 14 9.12 34.39 -25.00
N LEU A 15 9.73 33.62 -24.09
CA LEU A 15 9.12 32.39 -23.58
C LEU A 15 7.96 32.79 -22.67
N SER A 16 6.75 32.80 -23.22
CA SER A 16 5.54 32.79 -22.39
C SER A 16 5.46 31.42 -21.72
N SER A 17 5.78 31.35 -20.42
CA SER A 17 5.45 30.18 -19.62
C SER A 17 3.93 30.05 -19.60
N LEU A 18 3.41 28.96 -20.18
CA LEU A 18 2.06 28.52 -19.89
C LEU A 18 2.08 28.11 -18.41
N ALA A 19 1.67 29.03 -17.54
CA ALA A 19 1.42 28.72 -16.14
C ALA A 19 0.35 27.62 -16.13
N VAL A 20 0.71 26.42 -15.68
CA VAL A 20 -0.28 25.37 -15.36
C VAL A 20 -1.22 25.99 -14.34
N ALA A 21 -2.50 26.07 -14.67
CA ALA A 21 -3.49 26.61 -13.74
C ALA A 21 -3.49 25.75 -12.48
N GLN A 22 -3.13 26.34 -11.34
CA GLN A 22 -3.14 25.67 -10.05
C GLN A 22 -4.58 25.23 -9.74
N ARG A 23 -4.75 23.98 -9.27
CA ARG A 23 -6.06 23.47 -8.86
C ARG A 23 -6.64 24.39 -7.78
N PRO A 24 -7.94 24.73 -7.81
CA PRO A 24 -8.59 25.41 -6.69
C PRO A 24 -8.37 24.62 -5.40
N GLN A 25 -8.14 25.34 -4.30
CA GLN A 25 -7.98 24.74 -2.98
C GLN A 25 -9.30 24.80 -2.19
N LYS A 26 -9.62 23.72 -1.48
CA LYS A 26 -10.80 23.66 -0.61
C LYS A 26 -10.48 23.01 0.73
N VAL A 27 -10.78 23.73 1.81
CA VAL A 27 -10.67 23.20 3.18
C VAL A 27 -11.78 22.18 3.44
N ILE A 28 -11.41 21.07 4.08
CA ILE A 28 -12.33 20.09 4.64
C ILE A 28 -11.95 19.88 6.12
N GLY A 29 -12.93 19.97 7.01
CA GLY A 29 -12.71 19.83 8.45
C GLY A 29 -13.07 21.09 9.23
N ALA A 30 -12.45 21.24 10.40
CA ALA A 30 -12.78 22.26 11.40
C ALA A 30 -12.28 23.68 11.06
N GLY A 31 -11.54 23.85 9.97
CA GLY A 31 -10.82 25.09 9.65
C GLY A 31 -9.31 24.96 9.83
N GLU A 32 -8.55 25.89 9.27
CA GLU A 32 -7.09 25.85 9.21
C GLU A 32 -6.42 26.43 10.48
N GLY A 33 -5.15 26.10 10.68
CA GLY A 33 -4.30 26.75 11.68
C GLY A 33 -4.39 26.17 13.09
N ALA A 34 -3.49 26.61 13.96
CA ALA A 34 -3.31 26.06 15.32
C ALA A 34 -4.52 26.25 16.24
N ALA A 35 -5.38 27.23 15.97
CA ALA A 35 -6.64 27.40 16.71
C ALA A 35 -7.59 26.20 16.55
N ASN A 36 -7.42 25.42 15.48
CA ASN A 36 -8.23 24.24 15.16
C ASN A 36 -7.48 22.92 15.41
N PHE A 37 -6.39 22.96 16.21
CA PHE A 37 -5.59 21.76 16.49
C PHE A 37 -6.44 20.64 17.10
N ARG A 38 -6.56 19.53 16.37
CA ARG A 38 -7.37 18.34 16.72
C ARG A 38 -8.83 18.67 17.00
N THR A 39 -9.34 19.79 16.49
CA THR A 39 -10.76 20.11 16.64
C THR A 39 -11.60 19.09 15.87
N PRO A 40 -12.54 18.38 16.52
CA PRO A 40 -13.39 17.40 15.85
C PRO A 40 -14.30 18.07 14.82
N PHE A 41 -14.35 17.50 13.63
CA PHE A 41 -15.33 17.82 12.59
C PHE A 41 -16.05 16.54 12.18
N VAL A 42 -17.36 16.49 12.35
CA VAL A 42 -18.18 15.33 11.95
C VAL A 42 -18.90 15.68 10.66
N GLN A 43 -18.71 14.87 9.62
CA GLN A 43 -19.48 14.97 8.39
C GLN A 43 -20.98 14.81 8.69
N ALA A 44 -21.80 15.67 8.10
CA ALA A 44 -23.25 15.63 8.31
C ALA A 44 -23.83 14.24 7.95
N ALA A 45 -24.60 13.66 8.87
CA ALA A 45 -25.19 12.35 8.71
C ALA A 45 -26.06 12.27 7.43
N GLY A 46 -25.98 11.15 6.72
CA GLY A 46 -26.74 10.90 5.49
C GLY A 46 -26.23 11.62 4.23
N THR A 47 -25.11 12.35 4.31
CA THR A 47 -24.53 13.04 3.15
C THR A 47 -23.33 12.28 2.61
N THR A 48 -23.21 12.11 1.28
CA THR A 48 -21.97 11.61 0.68
C THR A 48 -21.05 12.79 0.36
N ARG A 49 -19.80 12.72 0.80
CA ARG A 49 -18.78 13.73 0.46
C ARG A 49 -18.03 13.25 -0.78
N LEU A 50 -18.14 13.98 -1.87
CA LEU A 50 -17.36 13.74 -3.09
C LEU A 50 -16.15 14.67 -3.15
N LEU A 51 -14.96 14.10 -3.30
CA LEU A 51 -13.72 14.81 -3.56
C LEU A 51 -13.32 14.62 -5.03
N HIS A 52 -13.16 15.72 -5.76
CA HIS A 52 -12.91 15.77 -7.19
C HIS A 52 -11.42 15.92 -7.52
N LYS A 53 -10.98 15.31 -8.62
CA LYS A 53 -9.57 15.33 -9.03
C LYS A 53 -9.06 16.72 -9.45
N ASP A 54 -9.96 17.61 -9.83
CA ASP A 54 -9.65 18.98 -10.25
C ASP A 54 -9.46 19.95 -9.08
N THR A 55 -9.67 19.49 -7.86
CA THR A 55 -9.60 20.28 -6.64
C THR A 55 -8.52 19.71 -5.72
N THR A 56 -7.71 20.59 -5.11
CA THR A 56 -6.80 20.22 -4.03
C THR A 56 -7.53 20.42 -2.70
N TYR A 57 -7.60 19.37 -1.88
CA TYR A 57 -8.28 19.45 -0.59
C TYR A 57 -7.28 19.66 0.55
N ILE A 58 -7.60 20.54 1.50
CA ILE A 58 -6.81 20.73 2.73
C ILE A 58 -7.58 20.06 3.87
N LEU A 59 -7.05 18.95 4.38
CA LEU A 59 -7.63 18.20 5.49
C LEU A 59 -7.20 18.82 6.82
N THR A 60 -8.16 19.26 7.62
CA THR A 60 -7.90 19.95 8.89
C THR A 60 -8.63 19.32 10.08
N GLY A 61 -8.02 19.44 11.26
CA GLY A 61 -8.55 18.88 12.51
C GLY A 61 -8.77 17.37 12.44
N TRP A 62 -9.64 16.85 13.31
CA TRP A 62 -10.05 15.45 13.27
C TRP A 62 -11.31 15.29 12.44
N TYR A 63 -11.15 14.86 11.19
CA TYR A 63 -12.26 14.69 10.25
C TYR A 63 -12.88 13.31 10.41
N PHE A 64 -14.09 13.27 10.94
CA PHE A 64 -14.87 12.04 11.12
C PHE A 64 -15.85 11.83 9.97
N VAL A 65 -15.71 10.69 9.28
CA VAL A 65 -16.72 10.15 8.36
C VAL A 65 -17.71 9.29 9.16
N ASP A 66 -19.02 9.48 8.96
CA ASP A 66 -20.08 8.87 9.80
C ASP A 66 -20.98 7.87 9.04
N SER A 67 -21.71 7.02 9.77
CA SER A 67 -22.33 5.74 9.39
C SER A 67 -23.38 5.73 8.25
N LEU A 68 -23.84 6.88 7.77
CA LEU A 68 -24.69 6.99 6.55
C LEU A 68 -24.02 7.82 5.45
N ALA A 69 -22.80 8.28 5.72
CA ALA A 69 -22.03 9.22 4.94
C ALA A 69 -20.85 8.46 4.33
N SER A 70 -20.89 8.20 3.01
CA SER A 70 -19.69 7.71 2.32
C SER A 70 -18.79 8.89 1.97
N MET A 71 -17.47 8.72 2.03
CA MET A 71 -16.53 9.63 1.39
C MET A 71 -16.06 8.99 0.09
N THR A 72 -16.41 9.58 -1.05
CA THR A 72 -15.95 9.15 -2.36
C THR A 72 -14.85 10.08 -2.85
N ILE A 73 -13.73 9.52 -3.29
CA ILE A 73 -12.57 10.26 -3.74
C ILE A 73 -12.25 9.83 -5.18
N GLN A 74 -12.28 10.77 -6.11
CA GLN A 74 -11.98 10.49 -7.51
C GLN A 74 -10.48 10.13 -7.69
N PRO A 75 -10.14 9.25 -8.66
CA PRO A 75 -8.75 9.01 -9.05
C PRO A 75 -7.98 10.31 -9.32
N GLY A 76 -6.74 10.40 -8.85
CA GLY A 76 -5.87 11.56 -9.05
C GLY A 76 -6.16 12.77 -8.15
N THR A 77 -7.06 12.62 -7.17
CA THR A 77 -7.32 13.66 -6.16
C THR A 77 -6.10 13.83 -5.25
N LEU A 78 -5.78 15.09 -4.97
CA LEU A 78 -4.72 15.49 -4.04
C LEU A 78 -5.37 16.02 -2.75
N ILE A 79 -4.97 15.44 -1.62
CA ILE A 79 -5.39 15.82 -0.28
C ILE A 79 -4.13 16.17 0.51
N LEU A 80 -4.13 17.36 1.11
CA LEU A 80 -3.03 17.92 1.89
C LEU A 80 -3.41 17.92 3.36
N GLY A 81 -2.73 17.12 4.18
CA GLY A 81 -2.85 17.14 5.64
C GLY A 81 -2.25 18.42 6.20
N ASP A 82 -3.09 19.21 6.90
CA ASP A 82 -2.66 20.45 7.51
C ASP A 82 -1.97 20.20 8.86
N SER A 83 -0.68 20.54 8.92
CA SER A 83 0.14 20.29 10.10
C SER A 83 -0.23 21.16 11.29
N ALA A 84 -0.71 22.38 11.04
CA ALA A 84 -1.05 23.31 12.10
C ALA A 84 -2.30 22.87 12.88
N SER A 85 -3.28 22.25 12.20
CA SER A 85 -4.50 21.74 12.83
C SER A 85 -4.42 20.25 13.20
N GLY A 86 -3.33 19.55 12.87
CA GLY A 86 -3.22 18.10 13.11
C GLY A 86 -4.22 17.29 12.27
N GLY A 87 -4.39 17.68 11.00
CA GLY A 87 -5.34 17.05 10.07
C GLY A 87 -5.27 15.53 10.11
N THR A 88 -6.38 14.85 10.38
CA THR A 88 -6.47 13.39 10.49
C THR A 88 -7.80 12.93 9.89
N LEU A 89 -7.79 11.87 9.09
CA LEU A 89 -9.02 11.30 8.53
C LEU A 89 -9.42 10.05 9.32
N ILE A 90 -10.62 10.07 9.92
CA ILE A 90 -11.16 8.97 10.71
C ILE A 90 -12.46 8.47 10.08
N VAL A 91 -12.43 7.27 9.52
CA VAL A 91 -13.62 6.57 9.00
C VAL A 91 -14.22 5.74 10.14
N ARG A 92 -15.38 6.15 10.67
CA ARG A 92 -15.99 5.50 11.83
C ARG A 92 -16.60 4.15 11.47
N ARG A 93 -16.78 3.31 12.50
CA ARG A 93 -17.51 2.04 12.40
C ARG A 93 -18.87 2.25 11.73
N GLY A 94 -19.10 1.54 10.62
CA GLY A 94 -20.31 1.62 9.80
C GLY A 94 -20.25 2.64 8.66
N ALA A 95 -19.29 3.58 8.67
CA ALA A 95 -19.04 4.50 7.57
C ALA A 95 -18.21 3.83 6.46
N LYS A 96 -18.12 4.49 5.29
CA LYS A 96 -17.37 3.98 4.14
C LYS A 96 -16.46 5.03 3.53
N ILE A 97 -15.26 4.62 3.14
CA ILE A 97 -14.39 5.37 2.24
C ILE A 97 -14.34 4.65 0.89
N LEU A 98 -14.51 5.38 -0.20
CA LEU A 98 -14.44 4.90 -1.58
C LEU A 98 -13.34 5.68 -2.30
N ALA A 99 -12.09 5.29 -2.07
CA ALA A 99 -10.90 5.85 -2.67
C ALA A 99 -10.29 4.85 -3.66
N ALA A 100 -10.91 4.73 -4.83
CA ALA A 100 -10.47 3.83 -5.89
C ALA A 100 -9.66 4.62 -6.94
N GLY A 101 -8.38 4.87 -6.65
CA GLY A 101 -7.44 5.42 -7.62
C GLY A 101 -7.12 4.44 -8.75
N THR A 102 -6.21 4.83 -9.64
CA THR A 102 -5.67 3.94 -10.67
C THR A 102 -4.16 4.06 -10.70
N ALA A 103 -3.47 3.11 -11.34
CA ALA A 103 -2.03 3.19 -11.47
C ALA A 103 -1.56 4.53 -12.08
N SER A 104 -2.27 5.03 -13.11
CA SER A 104 -1.97 6.32 -13.75
C SER A 104 -2.48 7.55 -13.00
N GLN A 105 -3.40 7.38 -12.06
CA GLN A 105 -4.03 8.45 -11.30
C GLN A 105 -4.21 8.02 -9.84
N PRO A 106 -3.11 7.80 -9.11
CA PRO A 106 -3.19 7.44 -7.70
C PRO A 106 -3.80 8.60 -6.91
N ILE A 107 -4.56 8.29 -5.87
CA ILE A 107 -5.00 9.27 -4.89
C ILE A 107 -3.84 9.55 -3.94
N VAL A 108 -3.58 10.81 -3.62
CA VAL A 108 -2.45 11.21 -2.78
C VAL A 108 -2.94 11.97 -1.57
N PHE A 109 -2.64 11.43 -0.39
CA PHE A 109 -2.67 12.13 0.88
C PHE A 109 -1.23 12.44 1.28
N THR A 110 -0.89 13.71 1.47
CA THR A 110 0.48 14.12 1.78
C THR A 110 0.50 15.37 2.66
N SER A 111 1.67 15.75 3.17
CA SER A 111 1.85 16.98 3.94
C SER A 111 1.53 18.22 3.11
N ARG A 112 0.85 19.19 3.73
CA ARG A 112 0.62 20.53 3.15
C ARG A 112 1.91 21.33 2.97
N LYS A 113 3.00 20.98 3.66
CA LYS A 113 4.27 21.68 3.52
C LYS A 113 4.85 21.52 2.11
N ALA A 114 5.60 22.52 1.68
CA ALA A 114 6.24 22.52 0.38
C ALA A 114 7.22 21.35 0.22
N ALA A 115 7.46 20.93 -1.01
CA ALA A 115 8.51 19.96 -1.32
C ALA A 115 9.85 20.38 -0.68
N GLY A 116 10.57 19.41 -0.11
CA GLY A 116 11.80 19.62 0.66
C GLY A 116 11.57 19.96 2.14
N GLN A 117 10.40 20.48 2.52
CA GLN A 117 10.08 20.92 3.88
C GLN A 117 9.21 19.93 4.68
N ARG A 118 8.74 18.86 4.03
CA ARG A 118 7.90 17.82 4.65
C ARG A 118 8.68 17.02 5.68
N ARG A 119 8.02 16.57 6.73
CA ARG A 119 8.59 15.75 7.81
C ARG A 119 7.61 14.66 8.20
N PRO A 120 8.09 13.48 8.67
CA PRO A 120 7.22 12.52 9.32
C PRO A 120 6.34 13.19 10.38
N GLY A 121 5.07 12.79 10.46
CA GLY A 121 4.15 13.29 11.48
C GLY A 121 3.62 14.69 11.20
N ASP A 122 3.80 15.19 9.98
CA ASP A 122 3.22 16.47 9.56
C ASP A 122 1.69 16.47 9.64
N TRP A 123 1.04 15.31 9.61
CA TRP A 123 -0.41 15.16 9.82
C TRP A 123 -0.71 13.76 10.36
N GLY A 124 -1.97 13.48 10.71
CA GLY A 124 -2.33 12.27 11.45
C GLY A 124 -2.56 10.99 10.66
N GLY A 125 -2.42 10.98 9.34
CA GLY A 125 -2.70 9.78 8.56
C GLY A 125 -4.20 9.44 8.48
N ILE A 126 -4.47 8.17 8.17
CA ILE A 126 -5.84 7.66 7.95
C ILE A 126 -6.13 6.56 8.96
N ILE A 127 -7.29 6.65 9.61
CA ILE A 127 -7.80 5.65 10.55
C ILE A 127 -9.10 5.10 9.99
N VAL A 128 -9.20 3.77 9.86
CA VAL A 128 -10.41 3.08 9.42
C VAL A 128 -10.90 2.15 10.51
N LEU A 129 -12.12 2.39 11.00
CA LEU A 129 -12.73 1.64 12.08
C LEU A 129 -13.87 0.78 11.52
N GLY A 130 -13.83 -0.51 11.78
CA GLY A 130 -14.77 -1.51 11.31
C GLY A 130 -15.53 -2.20 12.45
N SER A 131 -16.35 -3.17 12.03
CA SER A 131 -17.24 -3.96 12.91
C SER A 131 -16.87 -5.44 12.98
N ALA A 132 -15.66 -5.82 12.55
CA ALA A 132 -15.16 -7.18 12.63
C ALA A 132 -14.76 -7.58 14.06
N PRO A 133 -14.56 -8.88 14.34
CA PRO A 133 -14.09 -9.34 15.64
C PRO A 133 -12.69 -8.81 15.98
N SER A 134 -12.51 -8.39 17.23
CA SER A 134 -11.21 -8.20 17.89
C SER A 134 -11.27 -8.91 19.24
N ASN A 135 -10.17 -8.94 19.97
CA ASN A 135 -10.13 -9.45 21.35
C ASN A 135 -10.16 -8.32 22.40
N LYS A 136 -10.58 -7.11 22.00
CA LYS A 136 -10.90 -5.97 22.88
C LYS A 136 -12.42 -5.76 22.97
N PRO A 137 -12.93 -5.13 24.05
CA PRO A 137 -14.34 -4.73 24.12
C PRO A 137 -14.73 -3.80 22.96
N THR A 138 -15.98 -3.87 22.48
CA THR A 138 -16.48 -3.02 21.37
C THR A 138 -16.61 -1.53 21.74
N THR A 139 -16.39 -1.21 23.02
CA THR A 139 -16.28 0.14 23.58
C THR A 139 -14.85 0.68 23.57
N GLN A 140 -13.87 -0.12 23.14
CA GLN A 140 -12.49 0.29 23.00
C GLN A 140 -12.37 1.38 21.92
N GLN A 141 -11.77 2.50 22.29
CA GLN A 141 -11.34 3.51 21.33
C GLN A 141 -9.99 3.10 20.74
N VAL A 142 -9.76 3.43 19.47
CA VAL A 142 -8.43 3.35 18.86
C VAL A 142 -7.47 4.32 19.57
N GLU A 143 -6.17 4.01 19.52
CA GLU A 143 -5.11 4.87 20.03
C GLU A 143 -5.04 6.22 19.27
N GLY A 144 -4.30 7.21 19.81
CA GLY A 144 -4.23 8.58 19.27
C GLY A 144 -4.90 9.65 20.14
N GLY A 145 -5.15 9.35 21.42
CA GLY A 145 -5.65 10.32 22.40
C GLY A 145 -7.14 10.71 22.27
N PHE A 146 -7.94 9.86 21.64
CA PHE A 146 -9.39 10.08 21.46
C PHE A 146 -10.23 9.93 22.75
N GLY A 147 -9.61 9.61 23.89
CA GLY A 147 -10.30 9.55 25.20
C GLY A 147 -10.85 10.88 25.70
N THR A 148 -10.46 11.99 25.07
CA THR A 148 -10.89 13.36 25.43
C THR A 148 -12.14 13.83 24.68
N ILE A 149 -12.58 13.09 23.66
CA ILE A 149 -13.80 13.35 22.88
C ILE A 149 -14.90 12.35 23.25
N PRO A 150 -16.19 12.62 22.95
CA PRO A 150 -17.29 11.74 23.35
C PRO A 150 -17.01 10.28 23.00
N ASN A 151 -17.30 9.39 23.95
CA ASN A 151 -16.86 8.00 23.94
C ASN A 151 -17.18 7.22 22.66
N THR A 152 -18.17 7.63 21.86
CA THR A 152 -18.55 6.97 20.60
C THR A 152 -17.71 7.37 19.38
N ALA A 153 -16.80 8.33 19.48
CA ALA A 153 -16.12 8.96 18.32
C ALA A 153 -15.22 8.01 17.52
N ALA A 154 -14.39 7.22 18.21
CA ALA A 154 -13.32 6.44 17.60
C ALA A 154 -13.31 4.97 18.06
N MET A 155 -14.50 4.41 18.32
CA MET A 155 -14.65 3.00 18.71
C MET A 155 -14.61 2.06 17.51
N TYR A 156 -14.03 0.88 17.70
CA TYR A 156 -13.97 -0.20 16.72
C TYR A 156 -14.45 -1.54 17.30
N GLY A 157 -14.53 -2.56 16.45
CA GLY A 157 -14.86 -3.92 16.84
C GLY A 157 -16.35 -4.23 16.73
N GLY A 158 -16.66 -5.52 16.69
CA GLY A 158 -18.01 -6.05 16.56
C GLY A 158 -17.96 -7.55 16.32
N THR A 159 -18.99 -8.10 15.68
CA THR A 159 -19.13 -9.53 15.44
C THR A 159 -19.16 -9.89 13.96
N ASN A 160 -18.96 -8.92 13.06
CA ASN A 160 -19.14 -9.11 11.63
C ASN A 160 -17.79 -9.26 10.90
N PRO A 161 -17.24 -10.48 10.74
CA PRO A 161 -16.00 -10.70 10.00
C PRO A 161 -16.10 -10.32 8.52
N ASP A 162 -17.32 -10.14 8.01
CA ASP A 162 -17.66 -9.74 6.64
C ASP A 162 -17.93 -8.24 6.52
N ASP A 163 -17.60 -7.44 7.54
CA ASP A 163 -17.69 -5.99 7.49
C ASP A 163 -16.93 -5.41 6.28
N SER A 164 -17.42 -4.29 5.75
CA SER A 164 -16.78 -3.57 4.67
C SER A 164 -16.80 -2.08 4.95
N SER A 165 -15.62 -1.53 5.22
CA SER A 165 -15.35 -0.10 5.38
C SER A 165 -15.13 0.60 4.03
N GLY A 166 -15.29 -0.12 2.92
CA GLY A 166 -15.22 0.41 1.55
C GLY A 166 -13.99 -0.04 0.77
N VAL A 167 -13.38 0.89 0.04
CA VAL A 167 -12.29 0.67 -0.93
C VAL A 167 -11.17 1.67 -0.71
N LEU A 168 -9.95 1.17 -0.55
CA LEU A 168 -8.70 1.88 -0.68
C LEU A 168 -7.91 1.19 -1.79
N GLN A 169 -7.77 1.85 -2.94
CA GLN A 169 -7.04 1.31 -4.07
C GLN A 169 -6.16 2.36 -4.76
N TYR A 170 -4.89 2.05 -5.04
CA TYR A 170 -3.92 3.00 -5.61
C TYR A 170 -3.89 4.32 -4.81
N VAL A 171 -3.61 4.20 -3.51
CA VAL A 171 -3.55 5.33 -2.57
C VAL A 171 -2.15 5.48 -2.03
N ARG A 172 -1.62 6.71 -2.07
CA ARG A 172 -0.38 7.10 -1.40
C ARG A 172 -0.70 7.93 -0.17
N ILE A 173 -0.10 7.57 0.96
CA ILE A 173 -0.25 8.21 2.25
C ILE A 173 1.16 8.58 2.73
N GLU A 174 1.47 9.86 2.69
CA GLU A 174 2.84 10.34 2.88
C GLU A 174 2.90 11.29 4.08
N PHE A 175 3.96 11.18 4.89
CA PHE A 175 4.25 12.09 6.01
C PHE A 175 3.18 12.12 7.11
N GLY A 176 2.44 11.02 7.25
CA GLY A 176 1.43 10.83 8.30
C GLY A 176 2.04 10.49 9.67
N GLY A 177 1.16 10.18 10.61
CA GLY A 177 1.50 9.64 11.92
C GLY A 177 1.81 10.65 13.04
N ILE A 178 1.05 11.75 13.15
CA ILE A 178 1.30 12.79 14.17
C ILE A 178 1.19 12.25 15.60
N ALA A 179 2.17 12.58 16.44
CA ALA A 179 2.17 12.12 17.82
C ALA A 179 1.13 12.81 18.72
N PHE A 180 0.32 12.05 19.47
CA PHE A 180 -0.60 12.60 20.46
C PHE A 180 0.11 13.03 21.73
N SER A 181 0.83 12.10 22.33
CA SER A 181 1.81 12.30 23.39
C SER A 181 3.00 11.39 23.09
N GLN A 182 4.03 11.40 23.93
CA GLN A 182 5.11 10.43 23.82
C GLN A 182 4.54 9.00 23.88
N ASP A 183 4.94 8.15 22.92
CA ASP A 183 4.55 6.75 22.80
C ASP A 183 3.00 6.58 22.72
N ASN A 184 2.32 7.51 22.06
CA ASN A 184 0.90 7.48 21.76
C ASN A 184 0.69 8.28 20.47
N GLU A 185 0.87 7.61 19.36
CA GLU A 185 0.82 8.19 18.03
C GLU A 185 -0.38 7.62 17.26
N VAL A 186 -0.76 8.32 16.19
CA VAL A 186 -1.54 7.71 15.12
C VAL A 186 -0.56 7.29 14.03
N ASN A 187 -0.96 6.39 13.15
CA ASN A 187 -0.05 5.77 12.20
C ASN A 187 -0.16 6.37 10.80
N GLY A 188 0.59 5.83 9.84
CA GLY A 188 0.34 6.13 8.43
C GLY A 188 -1.07 5.67 8.03
N LEU A 189 -1.35 4.38 8.18
CA LEU A 189 -2.67 3.79 7.98
C LEU A 189 -3.03 2.81 9.10
N THR A 190 -4.03 3.18 9.91
CA THR A 190 -4.54 2.36 11.02
C THR A 190 -5.83 1.64 10.62
N PHE A 191 -5.91 0.34 10.93
CA PHE A 191 -7.12 -0.46 10.82
C PHE A 191 -7.61 -0.94 12.18
N GLY A 192 -8.71 -0.39 12.68
CA GLY A 192 -9.41 -0.87 13.86
C GLY A 192 -10.51 -1.86 13.51
N ALA A 193 -10.29 -3.16 13.70
CA ALA A 193 -11.23 -4.24 13.44
C ALA A 193 -11.98 -4.15 12.10
N VAL A 194 -11.24 -3.92 11.03
CA VAL A 194 -11.78 -3.85 9.67
C VAL A 194 -12.02 -5.24 9.11
N GLY A 195 -13.19 -5.42 8.48
CA GLY A 195 -13.63 -6.71 7.95
C GLY A 195 -13.05 -7.07 6.58
N ARG A 196 -13.09 -8.37 6.26
CA ARG A 196 -12.50 -8.94 5.03
C ARG A 196 -13.18 -8.55 3.72
N LYS A 197 -14.35 -7.88 3.78
CA LYS A 197 -15.02 -7.34 2.58
C LYS A 197 -14.59 -5.90 2.26
N THR A 198 -13.71 -5.31 3.06
CA THR A 198 -13.01 -4.07 2.69
C THR A 198 -11.95 -4.38 1.65
N VAL A 199 -11.91 -3.60 0.57
CA VAL A 199 -10.89 -3.73 -0.48
C VAL A 199 -9.70 -2.84 -0.11
N VAL A 200 -8.53 -3.46 0.06
CA VAL A 200 -7.25 -2.77 0.29
C VAL A 200 -6.23 -3.32 -0.72
N ASP A 201 -5.84 -2.48 -1.68
CA ASP A 201 -5.06 -2.95 -2.84
C ASP A 201 -4.18 -1.81 -3.38
N HIS A 202 -2.87 -2.00 -3.55
CA HIS A 202 -1.95 -0.94 -3.99
C HIS A 202 -1.98 0.29 -3.07
N ILE A 203 -1.49 0.10 -1.84
CA ILE A 203 -1.34 1.18 -0.87
C ILE A 203 0.14 1.42 -0.61
N GLN A 204 0.55 2.68 -0.66
CA GLN A 204 1.87 3.08 -0.23
C GLN A 204 1.75 4.01 0.96
N VAL A 205 2.44 3.68 2.03
CA VAL A 205 2.70 4.56 3.16
C VAL A 205 4.17 4.98 3.10
N SER A 206 4.46 6.24 3.39
CA SER A 206 5.83 6.75 3.32
C SER A 206 6.09 7.82 4.36
N PHE A 207 7.26 7.76 5.00
CA PHE A 207 7.66 8.71 6.02
C PHE A 207 6.60 8.87 7.13
N ALA A 208 5.95 7.78 7.54
CA ALA A 208 5.14 7.80 8.76
C ALA A 208 6.04 8.09 9.97
N ASN A 209 5.56 8.88 10.93
CA ASN A 209 6.29 9.14 12.18
C ASN A 209 6.02 8.08 13.26
N ASP A 210 5.37 7.00 12.87
CA ASP A 210 5.12 5.82 13.67
C ASP A 210 5.15 4.64 12.68
N ASP A 211 4.17 3.74 12.71
CA ASP A 211 4.11 2.63 11.78
C ASP A 211 3.61 3.01 10.38
N ASP A 212 4.06 2.25 9.39
CA ASP A 212 3.46 2.30 8.06
C ASP A 212 2.00 1.80 8.12
N PHE A 213 1.81 0.56 8.61
CA PHE A 213 0.51 -0.08 8.72
C PHE A 213 0.31 -0.71 10.09
N GLU A 214 -0.78 -0.36 10.75
CA GLU A 214 -1.12 -0.90 12.06
C GLU A 214 -2.52 -1.54 12.05
N PHE A 215 -2.62 -2.73 12.63
CA PHE A 215 -3.86 -3.52 12.65
C PHE A 215 -4.27 -3.88 14.08
N PHE A 216 -5.35 -3.24 14.55
CA PHE A 216 -6.00 -3.53 15.82
C PHE A 216 -7.20 -4.45 15.62
N GLY A 217 -7.01 -5.76 15.67
CA GLY A 217 -8.08 -6.72 15.46
C GLY A 217 -8.64 -6.73 14.02
N GLY A 218 -9.71 -7.49 13.80
CA GLY A 218 -10.33 -7.64 12.48
C GLY A 218 -9.65 -8.67 11.60
N ASN A 219 -10.01 -8.68 10.34
CA ASN A 219 -9.58 -9.70 9.38
C ASN A 219 -9.52 -9.17 7.93
N VAL A 220 -9.29 -7.86 7.78
CA VAL A 220 -9.06 -7.23 6.47
C VAL A 220 -7.96 -7.93 5.71
N GLN A 221 -8.11 -7.99 4.39
CA GLN A 221 -7.17 -8.66 3.50
C GLN A 221 -6.64 -7.64 2.50
N ALA A 222 -5.33 -7.65 2.27
CA ALA A 222 -4.67 -6.61 1.49
C ALA A 222 -3.62 -7.16 0.53
N LYS A 223 -3.54 -6.61 -0.68
CA LYS A 223 -2.46 -6.91 -1.63
C LYS A 223 -1.72 -5.65 -2.04
N TYR A 224 -0.44 -5.81 -2.41
CA TYR A 224 0.39 -4.73 -2.98
C TYR A 224 0.56 -3.55 -2.01
N LEU A 225 1.28 -3.80 -0.92
CA LEU A 225 1.55 -2.79 0.11
C LEU A 225 3.00 -2.33 0.06
N ILE A 226 3.23 -1.02 0.16
CA ILE A 226 4.57 -0.43 0.24
C ILE A 226 4.68 0.33 1.56
N GLY A 227 5.60 -0.10 2.42
CA GLY A 227 6.13 0.71 3.51
C GLY A 227 7.46 1.35 3.10
N TRP A 228 7.62 2.66 3.33
CA TRP A 228 8.78 3.41 2.82
C TRP A 228 9.26 4.43 3.84
N ARG A 229 10.35 4.09 4.54
CA ARG A 229 11.09 4.98 5.44
C ARG A 229 10.22 5.54 6.58
N SER A 230 9.36 4.72 7.19
CA SER A 230 8.67 5.07 8.44
C SER A 230 9.65 5.17 9.62
N LEU A 231 9.16 5.70 10.75
CA LEU A 231 9.94 5.87 11.98
C LEU A 231 10.01 4.58 12.77
N ASP A 232 8.87 3.97 13.12
CA ASP A 232 8.87 2.80 14.00
C ASP A 232 8.76 1.50 13.21
N ASP A 233 7.68 0.73 13.33
CA ASP A 233 7.55 -0.54 12.63
C ASP A 233 7.00 -0.35 11.20
N CYS A 234 7.11 -1.39 10.38
CA CYS A 234 6.39 -1.40 9.10
C CYS A 234 5.00 -2.02 9.25
N PHE A 235 4.90 -3.08 10.06
CA PHE A 235 3.66 -3.80 10.32
C PHE A 235 3.55 -4.11 11.80
N ASP A 236 2.68 -3.38 12.50
CA ASP A 236 2.21 -3.78 13.83
C ASP A 236 0.84 -4.46 13.71
N THR A 237 0.71 -5.59 14.40
CA THR A 237 -0.51 -6.38 14.45
C THR A 237 -0.81 -6.77 15.88
N ASP A 238 -1.96 -6.35 16.38
CA ASP A 238 -2.42 -6.69 17.73
C ASP A 238 -3.92 -7.00 17.74
N PHE A 239 -4.42 -7.25 18.95
CA PHE A 239 -5.81 -7.29 19.34
C PHE A 239 -6.69 -8.26 18.56
N GLY A 240 -6.12 -9.40 18.17
CA GLY A 240 -6.84 -10.49 17.52
C GLY A 240 -6.90 -10.38 16.00
N PHE A 241 -6.03 -9.55 15.40
CA PHE A 241 -6.00 -9.40 13.95
C PHE A 241 -5.70 -10.74 13.26
N SER A 242 -6.50 -11.12 12.27
CA SER A 242 -6.43 -12.43 11.59
C SER A 242 -6.47 -12.30 10.06
N GLY A 243 -6.06 -11.13 9.56
CA GLY A 243 -6.08 -10.81 8.14
C GLY A 243 -5.03 -11.56 7.30
N LYS A 244 -5.09 -11.33 5.99
CA LYS A 244 -4.15 -11.91 5.01
C LYS A 244 -3.52 -10.79 4.18
N LEU A 245 -2.20 -10.83 4.03
CA LEU A 245 -1.45 -9.81 3.30
C LEU A 245 -0.54 -10.48 2.26
N GLN A 246 -0.55 -10.01 1.01
CA GLN A 246 0.29 -10.57 -0.05
C GLN A 246 0.92 -9.50 -0.97
N PHE A 247 2.17 -9.73 -1.39
CA PHE A 247 2.95 -8.81 -2.24
C PHE A 247 3.20 -7.50 -1.50
N VAL A 248 4.24 -7.51 -0.70
CA VAL A 248 4.56 -6.37 0.15
C VAL A 248 6.02 -6.02 0.02
N LEU A 249 6.28 -4.73 -0.14
CA LEU A 249 7.60 -4.15 -0.06
C LEU A 249 7.70 -3.33 1.23
N GLU A 250 8.79 -3.54 1.96
CA GLU A 250 9.24 -2.59 2.97
C GLU A 250 10.66 -2.14 2.63
N LYS A 251 10.94 -0.84 2.81
CA LYS A 251 12.29 -0.30 2.76
C LYS A 251 12.55 0.70 3.89
N ARG A 252 13.56 0.42 4.71
CA ARG A 252 14.02 1.29 5.80
C ARG A 252 15.12 2.26 5.40
N ASP A 253 15.14 3.43 6.04
CA ASP A 253 16.24 4.39 5.98
C ASP A 253 17.09 4.27 7.25
N PRO A 254 18.43 4.09 7.17
CA PRO A 254 19.30 3.99 8.36
C PRO A 254 19.22 5.17 9.33
N THR A 255 18.72 6.32 8.88
CA THR A 255 18.65 7.59 9.63
C THR A 255 17.28 7.89 10.23
N ILE A 256 16.24 7.12 9.88
CA ILE A 256 14.86 7.31 10.37
C ILE A 256 14.45 6.05 11.13
N PHE A 257 14.50 6.14 12.46
CA PHE A 257 14.16 5.06 13.39
C PHE A 257 13.62 5.64 14.69
N ASP A 258 12.83 4.85 15.41
CA ASP A 258 12.41 5.23 16.76
C ASP A 258 13.60 5.14 17.73
N ALA A 259 14.02 6.32 18.19
CA ALA A 259 15.10 6.48 19.16
C ALA A 259 14.59 6.67 20.59
N SER A 260 13.27 6.54 20.83
CA SER A 260 12.65 6.66 22.14
C SER A 260 13.26 5.67 23.14
N ALA A 261 13.09 5.94 24.44
CA ALA A 261 13.58 5.03 25.47
C ALA A 261 12.86 3.67 25.39
N SER A 262 11.56 3.69 25.11
CA SER A 262 10.62 2.56 25.16
C SER A 262 10.62 1.71 23.90
N GLY A 263 10.73 2.34 22.73
CA GLY A 263 10.49 1.69 21.44
C GLY A 263 11.76 1.30 20.71
N SER A 264 11.57 0.73 19.53
CA SER A 264 12.60 0.17 18.65
C SER A 264 11.96 -0.21 17.34
N SER A 265 12.63 0.09 16.22
CA SER A 265 12.08 -0.20 14.90
C SER A 265 12.32 -1.64 14.46
N ASN A 266 11.26 -2.27 13.97
CA ASN A 266 11.21 -3.63 13.44
C ASN A 266 10.53 -3.67 12.06
N GLY A 267 10.74 -4.77 11.33
CA GLY A 267 9.95 -5.03 10.12
C GLY A 267 8.51 -5.45 10.47
N PHE A 268 8.38 -6.31 11.48
CA PHE A 268 7.11 -6.68 12.07
C PHE A 268 7.20 -6.61 13.59
N GLU A 269 6.18 -6.03 14.20
CA GLU A 269 5.79 -6.25 15.60
C GLU A 269 4.45 -6.99 15.60
N SER A 270 4.36 -8.04 16.40
CA SER A 270 3.10 -8.79 16.50
C SER A 270 2.86 -9.25 17.92
N ASP A 271 1.74 -8.79 18.42
CA ASP A 271 1.24 -8.98 19.76
C ASP A 271 -0.14 -9.64 19.72
N ASN A 272 -0.50 -10.35 20.77
CA ASN A 272 -1.91 -10.46 21.15
C ASN A 272 -2.16 -9.51 22.32
N GLU A 273 -3.43 -9.41 22.74
CA GLU A 273 -3.81 -8.59 23.89
C GLU A 273 -2.87 -8.81 25.08
N GLY A 274 -2.26 -7.70 25.51
CA GLY A 274 -1.07 -7.72 26.37
C GLY A 274 -1.33 -7.91 27.86
N SER A 275 -2.56 -8.18 28.30
CA SER A 275 -2.84 -8.48 29.70
C SER A 275 -2.39 -9.91 30.02
N SER A 276 -1.52 -10.07 31.02
CA SER A 276 -1.11 -11.40 31.51
C SER A 276 -2.36 -12.23 31.90
N PRO A 277 -2.46 -13.51 31.49
CA PRO A 277 -1.42 -14.36 30.90
C PRO A 277 -1.44 -14.41 29.36
N TYR A 278 -1.81 -13.31 28.69
CA TYR A 278 -2.05 -13.22 27.25
C TYR A 278 -3.04 -14.31 26.84
N ALA A 279 -4.26 -14.32 27.39
CA ALA A 279 -5.25 -15.39 27.13
C ALA A 279 -6.36 -14.98 26.15
N ALA A 280 -6.43 -13.70 25.78
CA ALA A 280 -7.54 -13.16 25.02
C ALA A 280 -7.72 -13.87 23.67
N GLN A 281 -8.99 -14.10 23.32
CA GLN A 281 -9.42 -14.72 22.06
C GLN A 281 -10.28 -13.72 21.27
N PRO A 282 -10.28 -13.79 19.93
CA PRO A 282 -9.39 -14.62 19.09
C PRO A 282 -7.91 -14.20 19.21
N ARG A 283 -7.00 -15.11 18.88
CA ARG A 283 -5.55 -14.82 18.81
C ARG A 283 -5.22 -13.95 17.61
N THR A 284 -4.31 -12.98 17.78
CA THR A 284 -3.64 -12.32 16.66
C THR A 284 -2.91 -13.39 15.86
N SER A 285 -3.31 -13.56 14.62
CA SER A 285 -2.98 -14.70 13.78
C SER A 285 -2.89 -14.35 12.28
N PRO A 286 -2.31 -13.20 11.90
CA PRO A 286 -2.25 -12.77 10.51
C PRO A 286 -1.36 -13.70 9.67
N ARG A 287 -1.61 -13.68 8.36
CA ARG A 287 -0.86 -14.49 7.38
C ARG A 287 -0.29 -13.58 6.31
N PHE A 288 1.03 -13.50 6.28
CA PHE A 288 1.79 -12.70 5.32
C PHE A 288 2.43 -13.59 4.27
N SER A 289 2.37 -13.20 3.00
CA SER A 289 3.10 -13.91 1.96
C SER A 289 3.66 -13.02 0.87
N ASN A 290 4.72 -13.46 0.17
CA ASN A 290 5.36 -12.67 -0.88
C ASN A 290 5.83 -11.31 -0.36
N MET A 291 6.51 -11.32 0.78
CA MET A 291 7.06 -10.10 1.38
C MET A 291 8.52 -9.94 0.94
N THR A 292 8.93 -8.74 0.57
CA THR A 292 10.34 -8.34 0.45
C THR A 292 10.57 -7.21 1.43
N ILE A 293 11.17 -7.55 2.57
CA ILE A 293 11.36 -6.67 3.72
C ILE A 293 12.84 -6.30 3.81
N ILE A 294 13.16 -5.03 3.51
CA ILE A 294 14.53 -4.54 3.38
C ILE A 294 14.85 -3.55 4.50
N GLY A 295 15.60 -4.04 5.48
CA GLY A 295 16.17 -3.23 6.54
C GLY A 295 17.28 -2.28 6.05
N PRO A 296 17.83 -1.47 6.95
CA PRO A 296 18.75 -0.38 6.59
C PRO A 296 20.20 -0.81 6.25
N ALA A 297 20.61 -2.06 6.52
CA ALA A 297 21.99 -2.51 6.35
C ALA A 297 22.18 -3.48 5.18
N ALA A 298 23.02 -3.11 4.21
CA ALA A 298 23.38 -3.99 3.10
C ALA A 298 24.30 -5.15 3.52
N ASP A 299 25.13 -4.92 4.54
CA ASP A 299 26.14 -5.85 5.01
C ASP A 299 26.42 -5.75 6.53
N SER A 300 27.32 -6.58 7.04
CA SER A 300 27.76 -6.57 8.44
C SER A 300 28.38 -5.26 8.88
N ALA A 301 29.13 -4.56 8.02
CA ALA A 301 29.76 -3.29 8.40
C ALA A 301 28.69 -2.22 8.60
N ALA A 302 27.72 -2.13 7.68
CA ALA A 302 26.57 -1.25 7.79
C ALA A 302 25.74 -1.60 9.05
N ALA A 303 25.44 -2.88 9.29
CA ALA A 303 24.65 -3.29 10.45
C ALA A 303 25.30 -2.98 11.80
N ASN A 304 26.63 -3.09 11.88
CA ASN A 304 27.39 -2.75 13.08
C ASN A 304 27.44 -1.23 13.34
N ALA A 305 27.32 -0.41 12.29
CA ALA A 305 27.28 1.04 12.39
C ALA A 305 25.89 1.58 12.79
N LEU A 306 24.83 0.77 12.64
CA LEU A 306 23.48 1.16 13.01
C LEU A 306 23.29 1.27 14.52
N ASN A 307 22.42 2.21 14.91
CA ASN A 307 21.94 2.33 16.29
C ASN A 307 21.39 0.99 16.82
N ALA A 308 21.47 0.78 18.14
CA ALA A 308 20.95 -0.41 18.81
C ALA A 308 19.41 -0.53 18.72
N LYS A 309 18.71 0.57 18.44
CA LYS A 309 17.24 0.65 18.29
C LYS A 309 16.69 0.06 16.99
N TRP A 310 17.56 -0.22 16.02
CA TRP A 310 17.20 -1.13 14.93
C TRP A 310 17.22 -2.56 15.46
N ASP A 311 16.06 -3.20 15.59
CA ASP A 311 16.01 -4.50 16.26
C ASP A 311 15.79 -5.66 15.27
N PHE A 312 14.54 -6.13 15.15
CA PHE A 312 14.24 -7.40 14.48
C PHE A 312 13.62 -7.21 13.09
N THR A 313 13.88 -8.16 12.18
CA THR A 313 12.99 -8.35 11.04
C THR A 313 11.58 -8.65 11.52
N SER A 314 11.41 -9.43 12.59
CA SER A 314 10.11 -9.83 13.11
C SER A 314 10.20 -10.12 14.61
N MET A 315 9.56 -9.28 15.41
CA MET A 315 9.36 -9.48 16.84
C MET A 315 7.98 -10.08 17.09
N LEU A 316 7.95 -11.37 17.44
CA LEU A 316 6.70 -12.11 17.67
C LEU A 316 6.57 -12.43 19.16
N ARG A 317 5.53 -11.87 19.80
CA ARG A 317 5.38 -11.91 21.25
C ARG A 317 3.91 -11.93 21.69
N ARG A 318 3.73 -12.02 23.00
CA ARG A 318 2.44 -12.03 23.71
C ARG A 318 1.45 -13.02 23.12
N ALA A 319 1.88 -14.25 22.85
CA ALA A 319 1.03 -15.32 22.30
C ALA A 319 0.46 -15.08 20.88
N THR A 320 1.13 -14.26 20.07
CA THR A 320 0.80 -14.14 18.63
C THR A 320 0.98 -15.48 17.89
N GLU A 321 0.20 -15.65 16.83
CA GLU A 321 0.25 -16.76 15.88
C GLU A 321 0.54 -16.28 14.44
N LEU A 322 1.19 -15.12 14.28
CA LEU A 322 1.56 -14.56 12.98
C LEU A 322 2.34 -15.57 12.13
N SER A 323 2.00 -15.73 10.85
CA SER A 323 2.75 -16.62 9.95
C SER A 323 3.25 -15.92 8.70
N ILE A 324 4.46 -16.28 8.27
CA ILE A 324 5.15 -15.69 7.10
C ILE A 324 5.48 -16.78 6.09
N TYR A 325 5.07 -16.58 4.84
CA TYR A 325 5.23 -17.56 3.76
C TYR A 325 5.88 -16.93 2.53
N ASN A 326 6.79 -17.63 1.86
CA ASN A 326 7.28 -17.23 0.54
C ASN A 326 7.90 -15.81 0.52
N SER A 327 8.74 -15.48 1.50
CA SER A 327 9.21 -14.11 1.73
C SER A 327 10.73 -13.99 1.78
N ALA A 328 11.24 -12.78 1.59
CA ALA A 328 12.63 -12.39 1.78
C ALA A 328 12.70 -11.31 2.87
N LEU A 329 13.40 -11.59 3.97
CA LEU A 329 13.61 -10.67 5.09
C LEU A 329 15.12 -10.39 5.18
N VAL A 330 15.54 -9.18 4.82
CA VAL A 330 16.96 -8.89 4.56
C VAL A 330 17.39 -7.56 5.18
N GLY A 331 18.66 -7.46 5.57
CA GLY A 331 19.29 -6.18 5.91
C GLY A 331 18.90 -5.56 7.25
N TRP A 332 18.38 -6.38 8.17
CA TRP A 332 18.12 -6.03 9.56
C TRP A 332 19.25 -6.50 10.47
N LYS A 333 19.37 -5.95 11.68
CA LYS A 333 20.38 -6.42 12.65
C LYS A 333 20.04 -7.84 13.09
N LYS A 334 18.81 -8.07 13.56
CA LYS A 334 18.35 -9.38 14.02
C LYS A 334 17.22 -9.90 13.15
N GLY A 335 17.09 -11.21 13.03
CA GLY A 335 16.05 -11.86 12.23
C GLY A 335 14.76 -12.06 13.04
N ILE A 336 14.31 -13.30 13.20
CA ILE A 336 13.04 -13.64 13.86
C ILE A 336 13.25 -13.84 15.36
N ASN A 337 12.35 -13.27 16.17
CA ASN A 337 12.28 -13.50 17.60
C ASN A 337 10.93 -14.10 18.04
N LEU A 338 10.97 -15.26 18.73
CA LEU A 338 9.80 -15.87 19.39
C LEU A 338 9.89 -15.69 20.91
N ARG A 339 9.26 -14.63 21.43
CA ARG A 339 9.64 -14.01 22.72
C ARG A 339 9.00 -14.61 23.98
N ASP A 340 8.01 -15.49 23.85
CA ASP A 340 7.34 -16.08 25.02
C ASP A 340 6.89 -17.52 24.76
N THR A 341 6.63 -18.25 25.85
CA THR A 341 6.24 -19.65 25.80
C THR A 341 4.95 -19.91 25.02
N LEU A 342 3.99 -19.00 24.98
CA LEU A 342 2.74 -19.21 24.23
C LEU A 342 2.96 -19.03 22.73
N THR A 343 3.78 -18.05 22.33
CA THR A 343 4.23 -17.87 20.94
C THR A 343 5.07 -19.07 20.47
N GLN A 344 5.97 -19.57 21.32
CA GLN A 344 6.75 -20.79 21.03
C GLN A 344 5.85 -22.04 20.96
N ARG A 345 4.82 -22.13 21.82
CA ARG A 345 3.83 -23.20 21.76
C ARG A 345 3.06 -23.16 20.44
N ALA A 346 2.69 -21.97 19.96
CA ALA A 346 2.06 -21.82 18.65
C ALA A 346 2.94 -22.36 17.52
N ALA A 347 4.25 -22.14 17.59
CA ALA A 347 5.21 -22.67 16.63
C ALA A 347 5.29 -24.22 16.67
N ILE A 348 5.30 -24.80 17.88
CA ILE A 348 5.30 -26.27 18.09
C ILE A 348 4.01 -26.90 17.55
N ASP A 349 2.87 -26.27 17.80
CA ASP A 349 1.54 -26.80 17.44
C ASP A 349 1.17 -26.56 15.96
N GLY A 350 2.03 -25.88 15.18
CA GLY A 350 1.73 -25.50 13.80
C GLY A 350 0.70 -24.37 13.64
N ARG A 351 0.40 -23.64 14.73
CA ARG A 351 -0.43 -22.43 14.70
C ARG A 351 0.37 -21.19 14.29
N LEU A 352 1.68 -21.20 14.44
CA LEU A 352 2.63 -20.21 13.92
C LEU A 352 3.55 -20.93 12.93
N GLU A 353 3.62 -20.45 11.68
CA GLU A 353 4.45 -21.05 10.64
C GLU A 353 5.32 -20.00 9.94
N ILE A 354 6.60 -20.33 9.75
CA ILE A 354 7.50 -19.62 8.83
C ILE A 354 7.89 -20.65 7.78
N ARG A 355 7.52 -20.42 6.51
CA ARG A 355 7.77 -21.37 5.43
C ARG A 355 8.19 -20.68 4.14
N ASN A 356 9.04 -21.34 3.37
CA ASN A 356 9.58 -20.87 2.11
C ASN A 356 10.17 -19.44 2.24
N THR A 357 10.84 -19.15 3.35
CA THR A 357 11.32 -17.80 3.67
C THR A 357 12.84 -17.75 3.70
N SER A 358 13.41 -16.73 3.07
CA SER A 358 14.83 -16.38 3.12
C SER A 358 15.06 -15.28 4.14
N ILE A 359 15.92 -15.53 5.12
CA ILE A 359 16.41 -14.50 6.05
C ILE A 359 17.87 -14.23 5.69
N ALA A 360 18.22 -12.97 5.47
CA ALA A 360 19.61 -12.54 5.34
C ALA A 360 19.88 -11.35 6.25
N VAL A 361 20.28 -11.69 7.47
CA VAL A 361 20.71 -10.71 8.48
C VAL A 361 22.17 -10.94 8.84
N PRO A 362 22.98 -9.88 8.95
CA PRO A 362 24.42 -10.01 9.09
C PRO A 362 24.88 -10.17 10.55
N THR A 363 23.97 -10.30 11.53
CA THR A 363 24.33 -10.54 12.95
C THR A 363 23.62 -11.74 13.59
N THR A 364 22.36 -11.63 14.04
CA THR A 364 21.69 -12.74 14.76
C THR A 364 20.37 -13.13 14.06
N PRO A 365 20.33 -14.22 13.28
CA PRO A 365 19.17 -14.56 12.45
C PRO A 365 17.95 -15.11 13.19
N LEU A 366 18.15 -15.93 14.23
CA LEU A 366 17.04 -16.59 14.92
C LEU A 366 17.25 -16.47 16.43
N LEU A 367 16.20 -16.05 17.14
CA LEU A 367 16.24 -15.82 18.58
C LEU A 367 14.96 -16.32 19.26
N THR A 368 15.10 -16.81 20.49
CA THR A 368 14.01 -16.93 21.47
C THR A 368 14.16 -15.83 22.53
N SER A 369 13.36 -15.87 23.59
CA SER A 369 13.50 -14.93 24.69
C SER A 369 14.80 -15.17 25.45
N THR A 370 15.56 -14.12 25.72
CA THR A 370 16.49 -14.10 26.87
C THR A 370 15.88 -13.36 28.07
N SER A 371 14.60 -12.98 28.01
CA SER A 371 13.92 -12.15 29.00
C SER A 371 13.28 -13.00 30.12
N PRO A 372 13.44 -12.62 31.41
CA PRO A 372 12.92 -13.36 32.56
C PRO A 372 11.38 -13.43 32.68
N ALA A 373 10.62 -12.63 31.91
CA ALA A 373 9.19 -12.42 32.17
C ALA A 373 8.28 -13.61 31.80
N THR A 374 8.69 -14.46 30.84
CA THR A 374 7.85 -15.56 30.34
C THR A 374 8.62 -16.86 30.04
N GLY A 375 9.95 -16.81 30.03
CA GLY A 375 10.83 -17.96 29.80
C GLY A 375 10.74 -18.56 28.40
N ASP A 376 11.56 -19.59 28.17
CA ASP A 376 11.51 -20.46 26.98
C ASP A 376 10.91 -21.82 27.34
N ILE A 377 10.23 -22.47 26.39
CA ILE A 377 9.78 -23.85 26.56
C ILE A 377 11.01 -24.76 26.63
N ALA A 378 11.14 -25.54 27.70
CA ALA A 378 12.20 -26.52 27.84
C ALA A 378 12.26 -27.46 26.63
N GLY A 379 13.42 -27.52 25.96
CA GLY A 379 13.66 -28.36 24.77
C GLY A 379 13.22 -27.76 23.44
N PHE A 380 12.56 -26.59 23.42
CA PHE A 380 12.30 -25.89 22.17
C PHE A 380 13.59 -25.29 21.61
N ASN A 381 13.82 -25.46 20.31
CA ASN A 381 14.97 -24.89 19.60
C ASN A 381 14.47 -24.22 18.32
N VAL A 382 14.54 -22.89 18.28
CA VAL A 382 14.04 -22.08 17.16
C VAL A 382 14.76 -22.41 15.85
N THR A 383 16.05 -22.72 15.90
CA THR A 383 16.84 -23.11 14.72
C THR A 383 16.36 -24.43 14.14
N ASN A 384 16.13 -25.45 14.96
CA ASN A 384 15.61 -26.75 14.51
C ASN A 384 14.20 -26.62 13.93
N TRP A 385 13.33 -25.86 14.60
CA TRP A 385 11.98 -25.60 14.10
C TRP A 385 12.01 -24.87 12.74
N PHE A 386 12.80 -23.79 12.62
CA PHE A 386 12.94 -23.03 11.39
C PHE A 386 13.50 -23.88 10.24
N ASN A 387 14.48 -24.75 10.54
CA ASN A 387 15.13 -25.65 9.59
C ASN A 387 14.37 -26.97 9.36
N THR A 388 13.11 -27.08 9.79
CA THR A 388 12.28 -28.24 9.44
C THR A 388 12.31 -28.43 7.91
N PRO A 389 12.74 -29.59 7.37
CA PRO A 389 12.98 -29.73 5.94
C PRO A 389 11.79 -29.38 5.04
N SER A 390 10.57 -29.70 5.50
CA SER A 390 9.34 -29.37 4.77
C SER A 390 8.96 -27.89 4.79
N PHE A 391 9.62 -27.07 5.62
CA PHE A 391 9.40 -25.63 5.65
C PHE A 391 10.20 -24.89 4.58
N ASN A 392 11.27 -25.47 4.03
CA ASN A 392 12.07 -24.87 2.97
C ASN A 392 12.59 -23.43 3.29
N ASN A 393 12.92 -23.17 4.55
CA ASN A 393 13.47 -21.88 4.95
C ASN A 393 14.99 -21.83 4.81
N HIS A 394 15.52 -20.64 4.52
CA HIS A 394 16.94 -20.38 4.40
C HIS A 394 17.31 -19.21 5.33
N GLY A 395 18.46 -19.26 5.98
CA GLY A 395 18.94 -18.15 6.82
C GLY A 395 19.01 -18.41 8.32
N SER A 396 19.23 -19.65 8.76
CA SER A 396 19.52 -19.95 10.17
C SER A 396 20.94 -19.56 10.61
N THR A 397 21.77 -19.07 9.68
CA THR A 397 23.13 -18.56 9.91
C THR A 397 23.23 -17.13 9.39
N VAL A 398 24.28 -16.41 9.82
CA VAL A 398 24.61 -15.07 9.32
C VAL A 398 24.78 -15.08 7.80
N ARG A 399 24.16 -14.11 7.12
CA ARG A 399 24.22 -13.91 5.67
C ARG A 399 24.20 -12.42 5.35
N GLN A 400 24.83 -12.01 4.25
CA GLN A 400 24.76 -10.62 3.81
C GLN A 400 23.46 -10.40 3.06
N ALA A 401 22.86 -9.21 3.19
CA ALA A 401 21.63 -8.91 2.46
C ALA A 401 21.87 -8.91 0.94
N THR A 402 23.06 -8.49 0.53
CA THR A 402 23.52 -8.49 -0.88
C THR A 402 23.66 -9.87 -1.50
N ASP A 403 23.63 -10.95 -0.72
CA ASP A 403 23.56 -12.32 -1.23
C ASP A 403 22.16 -12.66 -1.78
N ILE A 404 21.14 -11.88 -1.38
CA ILE A 404 19.72 -12.15 -1.65
C ILE A 404 19.09 -11.08 -2.54
N VAL A 405 19.41 -9.81 -2.31
CA VAL A 405 18.89 -8.66 -3.07
C VAL A 405 20.03 -7.83 -3.65
N PRO A 406 19.85 -7.14 -4.79
CA PRO A 406 20.89 -6.28 -5.35
C PRO A 406 21.20 -5.08 -4.44
N LEU A 407 22.39 -4.49 -4.56
CA LEU A 407 22.77 -3.27 -3.83
C LEU A 407 21.81 -2.10 -4.09
N THR A 408 21.19 -2.04 -5.27
CA THR A 408 20.16 -1.03 -5.62
C THR A 408 18.94 -1.10 -4.72
N ALA A 409 18.70 -2.22 -4.04
CA ALA A 409 17.64 -2.37 -3.05
C ALA A 409 17.87 -1.49 -1.81
N PHE A 410 19.07 -0.94 -1.62
CA PHE A 410 19.41 -0.07 -0.48
C PHE A 410 19.34 1.42 -0.80
N ASN A 411 19.15 1.80 -2.07
CA ASN A 411 19.00 3.19 -2.49
C ASN A 411 17.73 3.82 -1.86
N LEU A 412 17.83 5.10 -1.49
CA LEU A 412 16.75 5.88 -0.86
C LEU A 412 16.11 6.90 -1.82
N SER A 413 16.33 6.73 -3.12
CA SER A 413 15.88 7.63 -4.20
C SER A 413 15.25 6.83 -5.34
N ASN A 414 14.89 7.50 -6.44
CA ASN A 414 14.30 6.87 -7.64
C ASN A 414 15.20 5.82 -8.34
N SER A 415 16.45 5.65 -7.89
CA SER A 415 17.33 4.56 -8.32
C SER A 415 17.14 3.27 -7.52
N PHE A 416 16.15 3.22 -6.62
CA PHE A 416 15.76 2.04 -5.88
C PHE A 416 15.25 0.93 -6.81
N ASP A 417 15.85 -0.24 -6.70
CA ASP A 417 15.46 -1.44 -7.43
C ASP A 417 15.72 -2.67 -6.56
N PRO A 418 14.67 -3.31 -6.00
CA PRO A 418 14.79 -4.51 -5.17
C PRO A 418 14.64 -5.81 -5.96
N VAL A 419 14.52 -5.77 -7.30
CA VAL A 419 14.27 -6.96 -8.11
C VAL A 419 15.43 -7.95 -7.94
N PRO A 420 15.17 -9.19 -7.47
CA PRO A 420 16.23 -10.17 -7.30
C PRO A 420 16.87 -10.57 -8.63
N ALA A 421 18.13 -11.01 -8.58
CA ALA A 421 18.80 -11.56 -9.76
C ALA A 421 18.05 -12.79 -10.29
N ALA A 422 17.89 -12.89 -11.62
CA ALA A 422 17.10 -13.93 -12.29
C ALA A 422 17.57 -15.38 -12.03
N ALA A 423 18.82 -15.57 -11.59
CA ALA A 423 19.39 -16.88 -11.23
C ALA A 423 19.70 -17.02 -9.73
N GLY A 424 19.23 -16.09 -8.90
CA GLY A 424 19.45 -16.10 -7.45
C GLY A 424 18.48 -17.01 -6.69
N GLU A 425 18.75 -17.24 -5.40
CA GLU A 425 17.93 -18.05 -4.49
C GLU A 425 16.42 -17.72 -4.58
N LEU A 426 16.09 -16.43 -4.68
CA LEU A 426 14.70 -15.99 -4.73
C LEU A 426 13.99 -16.34 -6.05
N ALA A 427 14.73 -16.48 -7.16
CA ALA A 427 14.15 -16.75 -8.46
C ALA A 427 13.70 -18.20 -8.65
N THR A 428 14.25 -19.13 -7.87
CA THR A 428 14.01 -20.58 -8.03
C THR A 428 13.09 -21.18 -6.97
N ALA A 429 12.54 -20.38 -6.06
CA ALA A 429 11.81 -20.84 -4.89
C ALA A 429 10.36 -20.31 -4.85
N GLY A 430 9.45 -20.97 -5.56
CA GLY A 430 8.02 -20.63 -5.54
C GLY A 430 7.20 -21.31 -4.44
N THR A 431 5.91 -20.99 -4.37
CA THR A 431 4.95 -21.58 -3.40
C THR A 431 3.65 -22.01 -4.08
N SER A 432 3.06 -23.11 -3.62
CA SER A 432 1.76 -23.62 -4.08
C SER A 432 0.63 -23.51 -3.04
N TYR A 433 0.95 -23.12 -1.79
CA TYR A 433 0.00 -22.98 -0.67
C TYR A 433 -0.88 -24.21 -0.40
N THR A 434 -0.38 -25.42 -0.66
CA THR A 434 -1.16 -26.66 -0.51
C THR A 434 -1.02 -27.32 0.86
N THR A 435 -0.26 -26.73 1.79
CA THR A 435 0.11 -27.35 3.07
C THR A 435 -0.05 -26.40 4.25
N GLY A 436 -0.09 -26.95 5.46
CA GLY A 436 -0.07 -26.17 6.70
C GLY A 436 -1.31 -25.30 6.83
N ARG A 437 -1.16 -24.12 7.42
CA ARG A 437 -2.31 -23.20 7.66
C ARG A 437 -2.89 -22.62 6.37
N LEU A 438 -2.19 -22.72 5.25
CA LEU A 438 -2.64 -22.23 3.95
C LEU A 438 -3.30 -23.30 3.07
N ALA A 439 -3.36 -24.56 3.52
CA ALA A 439 -3.98 -25.63 2.75
C ALA A 439 -5.44 -25.30 2.38
N GLY A 440 -5.73 -25.31 1.07
CA GLY A 440 -7.05 -24.99 0.52
C GLY A 440 -7.39 -23.50 0.46
N ASP A 441 -6.46 -22.61 0.82
CA ASP A 441 -6.64 -21.17 0.73
C ASP A 441 -6.46 -20.69 -0.72
N THR A 442 -7.54 -20.20 -1.33
CA THR A 442 -7.53 -19.72 -2.72
C THR A 442 -7.30 -18.21 -2.83
N TRP A 443 -7.11 -17.50 -1.71
CA TRP A 443 -6.95 -16.04 -1.74
C TRP A 443 -5.52 -15.64 -2.12
N PHE A 444 -4.52 -16.40 -1.66
CA PHE A 444 -3.13 -16.17 -2.02
C PHE A 444 -2.85 -16.60 -3.47
N THR A 445 -2.16 -15.74 -4.20
CA THR A 445 -1.72 -16.00 -5.58
C THR A 445 -0.39 -16.75 -5.54
N ALA A 446 -0.38 -18.00 -5.96
CA ALA A 446 0.86 -18.77 -6.11
C ALA A 446 1.78 -18.14 -7.16
N VAL A 447 3.08 -18.13 -6.88
CA VAL A 447 4.13 -17.64 -7.80
C VAL A 447 5.31 -18.60 -7.80
N SER A 448 6.14 -18.53 -8.85
CA SER A 448 7.33 -19.37 -9.04
C SER A 448 8.60 -18.81 -8.36
N TYR A 449 8.50 -17.69 -7.65
CA TYR A 449 9.61 -16.99 -7.00
C TYR A 449 9.28 -16.68 -5.53
N ARG A 450 10.31 -16.37 -4.73
CA ARG A 450 10.21 -15.98 -3.33
C ARG A 450 10.28 -14.46 -3.19
N GLY A 451 9.46 -13.90 -2.30
CA GLY A 451 9.36 -12.45 -2.09
C GLY A 451 8.32 -11.77 -2.98
N ALA A 452 8.37 -10.45 -3.04
CA ALA A 452 7.35 -9.61 -3.66
C ALA A 452 7.57 -9.32 -5.16
N PHE A 453 8.77 -9.57 -5.68
CA PHE A 453 9.21 -9.11 -7.00
C PHE A 453 9.51 -10.28 -7.93
N ASP A 454 8.95 -10.22 -9.14
CA ASP A 454 9.15 -11.22 -10.19
C ASP A 454 10.53 -11.04 -10.83
N PRO A 455 11.50 -11.95 -10.66
CA PRO A 455 12.86 -11.77 -11.16
C PRO A 455 12.96 -11.79 -12.69
N SER A 456 11.89 -12.19 -13.39
CA SER A 456 11.83 -12.15 -14.86
C SER A 456 11.47 -10.77 -15.42
N LYS A 457 11.08 -9.83 -14.56
CA LYS A 457 10.60 -8.50 -14.96
C LYS A 457 11.50 -7.39 -14.41
N PRO A 458 11.86 -6.38 -15.21
CA PRO A 458 12.54 -5.19 -14.69
C PRO A 458 11.61 -4.40 -13.75
N MET A 459 12.17 -3.54 -12.91
CA MET A 459 11.42 -2.70 -11.96
C MET A 459 10.27 -1.90 -12.62
N SER A 460 10.45 -1.46 -13.87
CA SER A 460 9.43 -0.73 -14.65
C SER A 460 8.19 -1.56 -15.04
N GLN A 461 8.22 -2.88 -14.83
CA GLN A 461 7.11 -3.81 -15.08
C GLN A 461 6.63 -4.52 -13.80
N GLN A 462 7.17 -4.16 -12.65
CA GLN A 462 6.73 -4.67 -11.36
C GLN A 462 5.40 -4.04 -10.94
N TRP A 463 4.73 -4.65 -9.96
CA TRP A 463 3.45 -4.16 -9.44
C TRP A 463 3.54 -2.76 -8.81
N THR A 464 4.74 -2.29 -8.47
CA THR A 464 5.01 -0.94 -7.97
C THR A 464 5.01 0.11 -9.10
N ALA A 465 5.14 -0.29 -10.36
CA ALA A 465 5.35 0.62 -11.47
C ALA A 465 4.13 1.51 -11.77
N GLY A 466 4.38 2.78 -12.08
CA GLY A 466 3.40 3.75 -12.56
C GLY A 466 2.65 4.54 -11.47
N TRP A 467 2.56 4.02 -10.25
CA TRP A 467 1.72 4.61 -9.19
C TRP A 467 2.46 4.93 -7.89
N SER A 468 3.53 4.20 -7.57
CA SER A 468 4.33 4.46 -6.38
C SER A 468 5.20 5.71 -6.55
N ASN A 469 5.70 6.24 -5.43
CA ASN A 469 6.68 7.32 -5.44
C ASN A 469 7.73 7.14 -4.35
N PHE A 470 8.98 6.93 -4.76
CA PHE A 470 10.10 6.69 -3.85
C PHE A 470 10.86 7.97 -3.46
N ASP A 471 10.45 9.14 -3.97
CA ASP A 471 10.94 10.45 -3.56
C ASP A 471 9.80 11.48 -3.30
N PRO A 472 8.89 11.19 -2.36
CA PRO A 472 7.83 12.12 -2.00
C PRO A 472 8.37 13.36 -1.27
N GLN A 473 9.64 13.38 -0.84
CA GLN A 473 10.25 14.55 -0.22
C GLN A 473 10.41 15.68 -1.25
N THR A 474 10.86 15.38 -2.46
CA THR A 474 11.12 16.40 -3.50
C THR A 474 9.95 16.60 -4.47
N THR A 475 8.97 15.70 -4.47
CA THR A 475 7.85 15.74 -5.43
C THR A 475 6.95 16.98 -5.22
N ASP A 476 6.81 17.80 -6.27
CA ASP A 476 5.88 18.93 -6.30
C ASP A 476 4.52 18.51 -6.88
N TYR A 477 3.56 18.28 -5.98
CA TYR A 477 2.18 17.96 -6.33
C TYR A 477 1.32 19.19 -6.63
N ALA A 478 1.73 20.37 -6.15
CA ALA A 478 0.89 21.57 -6.13
C ALA A 478 0.92 22.33 -7.47
N ASN A 479 2.05 22.29 -8.18
CA ASN A 479 2.23 23.02 -9.43
C ASN A 479 1.92 22.19 -10.69
N GLY A 480 1.51 20.93 -10.53
CA GLY A 480 1.49 19.99 -11.65
C GLY A 480 2.93 19.73 -12.09
N VAL A 481 3.34 18.47 -12.12
CA VAL A 481 4.69 18.12 -12.50
C VAL A 481 4.96 18.58 -13.94
N THR A 482 5.76 19.64 -14.11
CA THR A 482 6.57 19.86 -15.32
C THR A 482 7.78 18.93 -15.23
N ALA A 483 7.53 17.63 -15.17
CA ALA A 483 8.55 16.71 -15.65
C ALA A 483 8.50 16.89 -17.16
N VAL A 484 9.51 17.57 -17.69
CA VAL A 484 10.04 17.15 -18.99
C VAL A 484 10.50 15.71 -18.72
N SER A 485 9.61 14.74 -18.98
CA SER A 485 10.14 13.45 -19.35
C SER A 485 10.92 13.74 -20.62
N GLU A 486 12.25 13.65 -20.53
CA GLU A 486 12.95 13.19 -21.71
C GLU A 486 12.29 11.85 -22.03
N SER A 487 11.42 11.86 -23.03
CA SER A 487 10.81 10.70 -23.63
C SER A 487 11.93 9.89 -24.28
N LYS A 488 12.71 9.21 -23.44
CA LYS A 488 13.52 8.09 -23.90
C LYS A 488 12.57 6.94 -24.12
N ASN A 489 12.09 6.88 -25.36
CA ASN A 489 11.49 5.73 -26.02
C ASN A 489 10.50 4.96 -25.16
N GLU A 490 9.24 5.39 -25.21
CA GLU A 490 8.14 4.47 -24.97
C GLU A 490 8.35 3.24 -25.88
N LEU A 491 8.42 2.06 -25.27
CA LEU A 491 8.26 0.80 -25.97
C LEU A 491 7.00 0.91 -26.85
N PRO A 492 7.01 0.39 -28.09
CA PRO A 492 5.90 0.62 -29.01
C PRO A 492 4.58 0.20 -28.38
N LEU A 493 3.64 1.14 -28.25
CA LEU A 493 2.25 0.86 -27.85
C LEU A 493 1.71 -0.22 -28.79
N GLU A 494 1.43 -1.41 -28.30
CA GLU A 494 0.90 -2.48 -29.17
C GLU A 494 -0.57 -2.22 -29.53
N PHE A 495 -1.00 -2.77 -30.68
CA PHE A 495 -2.41 -2.83 -31.05
C PHE A 495 -3.15 -3.73 -30.05
N ALA A 496 -4.05 -3.15 -29.24
CA ALA A 496 -4.82 -3.92 -28.26
C ALA A 496 -6.27 -3.40 -28.14
N LEU A 497 -7.19 -4.32 -27.88
CA LEU A 497 -8.60 -4.03 -27.57
C LEU A 497 -8.93 -4.63 -26.20
N ASP A 498 -9.15 -3.74 -25.22
CA ASP A 498 -9.46 -4.10 -23.84
C ASP A 498 -10.91 -4.56 -23.71
N GLN A 499 -11.21 -5.28 -22.63
CA GLN A 499 -12.58 -5.61 -22.27
C GLN A 499 -13.32 -4.34 -21.82
N ASN A 500 -14.49 -4.07 -22.40
CA ASN A 500 -15.35 -2.96 -22.01
C ASN A 500 -15.69 -3.02 -20.51
N TYR A 501 -15.75 -1.86 -19.86
CA TYR A 501 -16.08 -1.76 -18.44
C TYR A 501 -17.13 -0.67 -18.18
N PRO A 502 -18.19 -0.97 -17.40
CA PRO A 502 -18.54 -2.27 -16.84
C PRO A 502 -18.91 -3.32 -17.91
N ASN A 503 -18.87 -4.62 -17.57
CA ASN A 503 -19.42 -5.74 -18.34
C ASN A 503 -19.78 -6.92 -17.41
N PRO A 504 -21.05 -7.30 -17.23
CA PRO A 504 -22.24 -6.76 -17.88
C PRO A 504 -22.48 -5.26 -17.59
N PHE A 505 -23.18 -4.56 -18.48
CA PHE A 505 -23.42 -3.11 -18.38
C PHE A 505 -24.89 -2.74 -18.54
N ASN A 506 -25.28 -1.57 -18.02
CA ASN A 506 -26.63 -1.01 -18.11
C ASN A 506 -26.66 0.53 -17.97
N PRO A 507 -27.14 1.30 -18.96
CA PRO A 507 -27.09 1.01 -20.39
C PRO A 507 -25.75 1.44 -21.00
N THR A 508 -24.82 2.02 -20.22
CA THR A 508 -23.55 2.59 -20.71
C THR A 508 -22.34 1.78 -20.30
N THR A 509 -21.31 1.77 -21.15
CA THR A 509 -20.00 1.17 -20.91
C THR A 509 -18.90 1.96 -21.59
N THR A 510 -17.64 1.75 -21.22
CA THR A 510 -16.47 2.33 -21.92
C THR A 510 -15.68 1.23 -22.59
N ILE A 511 -15.38 1.39 -23.88
CA ILE A 511 -14.49 0.52 -24.64
C ILE A 511 -13.14 1.20 -24.77
N THR A 512 -12.06 0.50 -24.44
CA THR A 512 -10.72 1.02 -24.43
C THR A 512 -9.83 0.25 -25.41
N TYR A 513 -8.98 0.94 -26.16
CA TYR A 513 -8.01 0.31 -27.07
C TYR A 513 -6.74 1.14 -27.21
N SER A 514 -5.66 0.52 -27.69
CA SER A 514 -4.40 1.19 -28.04
C SER A 514 -4.02 0.96 -29.50
N ILE A 515 -3.40 1.97 -30.11
CA ILE A 515 -2.82 1.91 -31.45
C ILE A 515 -1.36 2.35 -31.45
N ALA A 516 -0.53 1.61 -32.16
CA ALA A 516 0.93 1.79 -32.21
C ALA A 516 1.36 3.03 -33.00
N ASN A 517 0.63 3.33 -34.07
CA ASN A 517 0.92 4.40 -35.01
C ASN A 517 -0.37 5.14 -35.34
N ALA A 518 -0.23 6.38 -35.82
CA ALA A 518 -1.37 7.14 -36.29
C ALA A 518 -2.02 6.46 -37.51
N ALA A 519 -3.26 6.02 -37.36
CA ALA A 519 -3.93 5.09 -38.27
C ALA A 519 -5.43 5.40 -38.38
N THR A 520 -6.09 4.87 -39.42
CA THR A 520 -7.55 4.93 -39.48
C THR A 520 -8.12 3.83 -38.59
N VAL A 521 -8.88 4.25 -37.57
CA VAL A 521 -9.47 3.36 -36.58
C VAL A 521 -10.96 3.20 -36.84
N ARG A 522 -11.42 1.95 -36.88
CA ARG A 522 -12.84 1.63 -36.93
C ARG A 522 -13.25 0.74 -35.78
N LEU A 523 -14.08 1.26 -34.87
CA LEU A 523 -14.70 0.52 -33.77
C LEU A 523 -16.19 0.33 -34.06
N THR A 524 -16.63 -0.92 -34.17
CA THR A 524 -17.99 -1.26 -34.61
C THR A 524 -18.60 -2.32 -33.70
N VAL A 525 -19.87 -2.18 -33.37
CA VAL A 525 -20.65 -3.11 -32.55
C VAL A 525 -21.60 -3.92 -33.42
N PHE A 526 -21.70 -5.21 -33.14
CA PHE A 526 -22.55 -6.19 -33.82
C PHE A 526 -23.39 -6.98 -32.80
N ASN A 527 -24.57 -7.44 -33.23
CA ASN A 527 -25.33 -8.44 -32.49
C ASN A 527 -24.80 -9.86 -32.75
N VAL A 528 -25.37 -10.87 -32.08
CA VAL A 528 -24.94 -12.29 -32.23
C VAL A 528 -25.16 -12.88 -33.62
N LEU A 529 -26.02 -12.25 -34.46
CA LEU A 529 -26.24 -12.65 -35.86
C LEU A 529 -25.22 -12.00 -36.81
N GLY A 530 -24.26 -11.22 -36.29
CA GLY A 530 -23.27 -10.50 -37.08
C GLY A 530 -23.80 -9.23 -37.75
N GLN A 531 -25.01 -8.78 -37.41
CA GLN A 531 -25.56 -7.53 -37.93
C GLN A 531 -24.95 -6.35 -37.18
N LYS A 532 -24.47 -5.34 -37.91
CA LYS A 532 -23.92 -4.11 -37.34
C LYS A 532 -25.03 -3.31 -36.66
N VAL A 533 -24.86 -3.00 -35.37
CA VAL A 533 -25.82 -2.20 -34.59
C VAL A 533 -25.32 -0.79 -34.28
N ALA A 534 -24.00 -0.56 -34.22
CA ALA A 534 -23.44 0.79 -34.03
C ALA A 534 -22.03 0.89 -34.63
N THR A 535 -21.64 2.09 -35.09
CA THR A 535 -20.24 2.44 -35.38
C THR A 535 -19.85 3.54 -34.40
N LEU A 536 -18.87 3.26 -33.54
CA LEU A 536 -18.50 4.16 -32.44
C LEU A 536 -17.33 5.06 -32.81
N VAL A 537 -16.42 4.56 -33.65
CA VAL A 537 -15.27 5.29 -34.19
C VAL A 537 -15.10 4.88 -35.65
N ASP A 538 -14.87 5.87 -36.53
CA ASP A 538 -14.47 5.66 -37.93
C ASP A 538 -13.67 6.88 -38.42
N VAL A 539 -12.52 7.14 -37.77
CA VAL A 539 -11.70 8.33 -38.01
C VAL A 539 -10.21 7.99 -37.89
N LYS A 540 -9.35 8.86 -38.43
CA LYS A 540 -7.90 8.79 -38.20
C LYS A 540 -7.58 9.26 -36.78
N GLN A 541 -6.84 8.45 -36.03
CA GLN A 541 -6.41 8.77 -34.67
C GLN A 541 -4.88 8.68 -34.54
N GLY A 542 -4.30 9.47 -33.63
CA GLY A 542 -2.87 9.38 -33.31
C GLY A 542 -2.54 8.11 -32.50
N ALA A 543 -1.26 7.73 -32.49
CA ALA A 543 -0.77 6.66 -31.62
C ALA A 543 -1.15 6.93 -30.15
N GLY A 544 -1.44 5.88 -29.39
CA GLY A 544 -1.81 5.99 -27.97
C GLY A 544 -3.05 5.18 -27.59
N LYS A 545 -3.46 5.35 -26.33
CA LYS A 545 -4.62 4.69 -25.73
C LYS A 545 -5.85 5.60 -25.85
N HIS A 546 -6.97 5.03 -26.31
CA HIS A 546 -8.23 5.72 -26.60
C HIS A 546 -9.38 5.08 -25.81
N ASN A 547 -10.30 5.90 -25.32
CA ASN A 547 -11.50 5.49 -24.58
C ASN A 547 -12.74 5.98 -25.31
N VAL A 548 -13.70 5.08 -25.54
CA VAL A 548 -14.94 5.36 -26.26
C VAL A 548 -16.12 4.96 -25.40
N ALA A 549 -16.95 5.94 -25.03
CA ALA A 549 -18.21 5.67 -24.35
C ALA A 549 -19.22 5.06 -25.32
N PHE A 550 -19.94 4.04 -24.89
CA PHE A 550 -21.03 3.41 -25.63
C PHE A 550 -22.30 3.41 -24.79
N ASP A 551 -23.35 4.04 -25.32
CA ASP A 551 -24.70 4.02 -24.77
C ASP A 551 -25.57 3.06 -25.59
N ALA A 552 -26.06 2.01 -24.94
CA ALA A 552 -26.88 0.97 -25.53
C ALA A 552 -28.34 1.02 -25.05
N SER A 553 -28.81 2.19 -24.60
CA SER A 553 -30.19 2.41 -24.14
C SER A 553 -31.25 1.98 -25.17
N GLU A 554 -30.96 2.10 -26.46
CA GLU A 554 -31.85 1.68 -27.56
C GLU A 554 -31.71 0.21 -27.98
N LEU A 555 -30.83 -0.57 -27.34
CA LEU A 555 -30.60 -1.98 -27.67
C LEU A 555 -31.28 -2.93 -26.66
N THR A 556 -31.66 -4.14 -27.07
CA THR A 556 -32.25 -5.13 -26.15
C THR A 556 -31.19 -5.80 -25.28
N SER A 557 -31.52 -6.24 -24.06
CA SER A 557 -30.64 -7.08 -23.24
C SER A 557 -30.13 -8.27 -24.04
N GLY A 558 -28.84 -8.57 -23.93
CA GLY A 558 -28.23 -9.61 -24.73
C GLY A 558 -26.73 -9.49 -24.87
N THR A 559 -26.16 -10.42 -25.64
CA THR A 559 -24.74 -10.42 -25.96
C THR A 559 -24.48 -9.65 -27.26
N TYR A 560 -23.43 -8.83 -27.26
CA TYR A 560 -22.95 -8.10 -28.41
C TYR A 560 -21.45 -8.34 -28.60
N ILE A 561 -20.97 -8.12 -29.81
CA ILE A 561 -19.55 -8.22 -30.16
C ILE A 561 -19.11 -6.85 -30.67
N TYR A 562 -18.00 -6.32 -30.16
CA TYR A 562 -17.38 -5.13 -30.73
C TYR A 562 -16.04 -5.47 -31.34
N THR A 563 -15.75 -4.87 -32.49
CA THR A 563 -14.52 -5.11 -33.24
C THR A 563 -13.77 -3.82 -33.47
N LEU A 564 -12.46 -3.83 -33.23
CA LEU A 564 -11.53 -2.77 -33.57
C LEU A 564 -10.76 -3.16 -34.83
N LYS A 565 -10.73 -2.29 -35.84
CA LYS A 565 -9.89 -2.42 -37.04
C LYS A 565 -8.95 -1.23 -37.17
N VAL A 566 -7.66 -1.51 -37.39
CA VAL A 566 -6.60 -0.50 -37.53
C VAL A 566 -5.60 -1.01 -38.56
N ASP A 567 -5.47 -0.32 -39.70
CA ASP A 567 -4.50 -0.63 -40.77
C ASP A 567 -4.37 -2.12 -41.14
N GLY A 568 -5.51 -2.84 -41.21
CA GLY A 568 -5.58 -4.26 -41.56
C GLY A 568 -5.52 -5.24 -40.39
N ALA A 569 -5.09 -4.81 -39.19
CA ALA A 569 -5.22 -5.58 -37.97
C ALA A 569 -6.66 -5.50 -37.41
N GLN A 570 -7.15 -6.61 -36.84
CA GLN A 570 -8.48 -6.67 -36.23
C GLN A 570 -8.46 -7.40 -34.90
N ALA A 571 -9.18 -6.86 -33.91
CA ALA A 571 -9.48 -7.52 -32.64
C ALA A 571 -10.99 -7.47 -32.38
N ALA A 572 -11.51 -8.45 -31.64
CA ALA A 572 -12.91 -8.54 -31.28
C ALA A 572 -13.07 -8.97 -29.81
N ARG A 573 -14.10 -8.45 -29.16
CA ARG A 573 -14.45 -8.77 -27.76
C ARG A 573 -15.96 -8.85 -27.60
N LYS A 574 -16.40 -9.57 -26.57
CA LYS A 574 -17.80 -9.79 -26.23
C LYS A 574 -18.23 -8.84 -25.13
N MET A 575 -19.43 -8.28 -25.19
CA MET A 575 -20.07 -7.53 -24.09
C MET A 575 -21.49 -8.02 -23.85
N VAL A 576 -21.99 -7.83 -22.62
CA VAL A 576 -23.31 -8.26 -22.18
C VAL A 576 -24.08 -7.04 -21.66
N LEU A 577 -25.15 -6.67 -22.36
CA LEU A 577 -26.09 -5.65 -21.92
C LEU A 577 -27.17 -6.31 -21.07
N VAL A 578 -27.42 -5.77 -19.88
CA VAL A 578 -28.48 -6.23 -18.97
C VAL A 578 -29.34 -5.04 -18.63
N LYS A 579 -30.55 -4.94 -19.21
CA LYS A 579 -31.55 -3.95 -18.81
C LYS A 579 -32.29 -4.36 -17.55
#